data_AF-A0A941WI98-F1
#
_entry.id   AF-A0A941WI98-F1
#
_cell.length_a   1.000
_cell.length_b   1.000
_cell.length_c   1.000
_cell.angle_alpha   90.00
_cell.angle_beta   90.00
_cell.angle_gamma   90.00
#
_symmetry.space_group_name_H-M   'P 1'
#
loop_
_entity.id
_entity.type
_entity.pdbx_description
1 polymer ?
#
loop_
_entity_poly.entity_id
_entity_poly.type
_entity_poly.pdbx_seq_one_letter_code
_entity_poly.pdbx_strand_id
1 'polypeptide(L)'
;MKFELQHNDTKTNARAGLITTDHGVIETPIFMPVGTQGTVKGVHMTELKEDIDAQIILGNTYHLYLRPGLEILEKAGGLHKFNTWDRPILTDSGGFQVFSLSDNRKLHEEGAEFRSH
;
A
#
# COMPACT_ATOMS: atom_id res chain seq x y z
N MET A 1 -6.23 14.47 4.13
CA MET A 1 -6.62 13.92 2.81
C MET A 1 -7.88 14.62 2.30
N LYS A 2 -7.93 14.99 1.02
CA LYS A 2 -9.11 15.57 0.36
C LYS A 2 -9.35 14.84 -0.96
N PHE A 3 -10.61 14.48 -1.26
CA PHE A 3 -11.02 14.00 -2.57
C PHE A 3 -11.83 15.08 -3.30
N GLU A 4 -11.57 15.27 -4.59
CA GLU A 4 -12.25 16.22 -5.45
C GLU A 4 -12.70 15.55 -6.73
N LEU A 5 -14.00 15.59 -7.01
CA LEU A 5 -14.58 15.05 -8.23
C LEU A 5 -14.45 16.08 -9.36
N GLN A 6 -13.65 15.76 -10.38
CA GLN A 6 -13.39 16.64 -11.52
C GLN A 6 -14.47 16.49 -12.60
N HIS A 7 -14.89 15.25 -12.86
CA HIS A 7 -15.86 14.96 -13.92
C HIS A 7 -16.64 13.66 -13.67
N ASN A 8 -17.90 13.63 -14.11
CA ASN A 8 -18.71 12.42 -14.22
C ASN A 8 -19.16 12.26 -15.67
N ASP A 9 -19.01 11.05 -16.20
CA ASP A 9 -19.57 10.73 -17.51
C ASP A 9 -21.12 10.73 -17.44
N THR A 10 -21.77 11.23 -18.49
CA THR A 10 -23.25 11.37 -18.50
C THR A 10 -23.99 10.09 -18.87
N LYS A 11 -23.29 9.06 -19.37
CA LYS A 11 -23.87 7.82 -19.88
C LYS A 11 -23.52 6.59 -19.03
N THR A 12 -22.55 6.72 -18.12
CA THR A 12 -22.01 5.63 -17.30
C THR A 12 -21.76 6.10 -15.87
N ASN A 13 -21.28 5.20 -15.01
CA ASN A 13 -20.89 5.54 -13.63
C ASN A 13 -19.40 5.94 -13.51
N ALA A 14 -18.72 6.22 -14.63
CA ALA A 14 -17.31 6.58 -14.63
C ALA A 14 -17.08 7.98 -14.03
N ARG A 15 -15.99 8.12 -13.27
CA ARG A 15 -15.62 9.35 -12.57
C ARG A 15 -14.13 9.62 -12.71
N ALA A 16 -13.80 10.88 -12.97
CA ALA A 16 -12.43 11.37 -12.86
C ALA A 16 -12.33 12.31 -11.66
N GLY A 17 -11.27 12.17 -10.86
CA GLY A 17 -11.09 12.95 -9.64
C GLY A 17 -9.67 13.01 -9.16
N LEU A 18 -9.41 13.84 -8.16
CA LEU A 18 -8.12 14.04 -7.53
C LEU A 18 -8.18 13.68 -6.05
N ILE A 19 -7.21 12.92 -5.57
CA ILE A 19 -6.98 12.68 -4.13
C ILE A 19 -5.71 13.44 -3.74
N THR A 20 -5.84 14.42 -2.86
CA THR A 20 -4.69 15.11 -2.27
C THR A 20 -4.32 14.47 -0.93
N THR A 21 -3.06 14.05 -0.83
CA THR A 21 -2.45 13.49 0.38
C THR A 21 -1.25 14.35 0.80
N ASP A 22 -0.69 14.05 1.97
CA ASP A 22 0.50 14.78 2.47
C ASP A 22 1.76 14.50 1.62
N HIS A 23 1.74 13.47 0.77
CA HIS A 23 2.88 13.04 -0.05
C HIS A 23 2.65 13.22 -1.56
N GLY A 24 1.55 13.86 -1.97
CA GLY A 24 1.28 14.12 -3.38
C GLY A 24 -0.20 14.04 -3.76
N VAL A 25 -0.46 14.36 -5.02
CA VAL A 25 -1.79 14.27 -5.66
C VAL A 25 -1.88 12.99 -6.48
N ILE A 26 -3.02 12.32 -6.40
CA ILE A 26 -3.33 11.10 -7.17
C ILE A 26 -4.54 11.39 -8.05
N GLU A 27 -4.39 11.21 -9.35
CA GLU A 27 -5.47 11.24 -10.33
C GLU A 27 -6.22 9.92 -10.33
N THR A 28 -7.55 9.95 -10.43
CA THR A 28 -8.40 8.76 -10.45
C THR A 28 -9.19 8.72 -11.76
N PRO A 29 -9.43 7.54 -12.36
CA PRO A 29 -9.13 6.20 -11.83
C PRO A 29 -7.63 5.85 -11.87
N ILE A 30 -7.14 5.14 -10.85
CA ILE A 30 -5.73 4.78 -10.69
C ILE A 30 -5.57 3.28 -10.49
N PHE A 31 -4.50 2.72 -11.07
CA PHE A 31 -4.01 1.37 -10.76
C PHE A 31 -2.81 1.48 -9.81
N MET A 32 -2.79 0.67 -8.76
CA MET A 32 -1.74 0.71 -7.74
C MET A 32 -0.82 -0.51 -7.87
N PRO A 33 0.47 -0.34 -8.21
CA PRO A 33 1.47 -1.41 -8.13
C PRO A 33 1.61 -1.92 -6.68
N VAL A 34 1.76 -3.24 -6.50
CA VAL A 34 1.84 -3.86 -5.18
C VAL A 34 3.29 -4.11 -4.77
N GLY A 35 3.73 -3.43 -3.71
CA GLY A 35 4.97 -3.66 -2.99
C GLY A 35 4.81 -4.72 -1.89
N THR A 36 5.53 -5.83 -2.03
CA THR A 36 5.61 -6.89 -1.00
C THR A 36 7.00 -6.88 -0.36
N GLN A 37 7.10 -6.77 0.98
CA GLN A 37 8.37 -6.63 1.72
C GLN A 37 9.17 -5.34 1.39
N GLY A 38 8.49 -4.19 1.30
CA GLY A 38 9.18 -2.91 1.07
C GLY A 38 9.75 -2.71 -0.33
N THR A 39 9.53 -3.67 -1.24
CA THR A 39 9.89 -3.59 -2.65
C THR A 39 8.73 -4.10 -3.51
N VAL A 40 8.57 -3.58 -4.74
CA VAL A 40 7.75 -4.28 -5.73
C VAL A 40 8.63 -5.39 -6.28
N LYS A 41 8.24 -6.66 -6.08
CA LYS A 41 9.07 -7.81 -6.46
C LYS A 41 9.46 -7.70 -7.94
N GLY A 42 10.76 -7.57 -8.19
CA GLY A 42 11.34 -7.53 -9.53
C GLY A 42 11.36 -6.17 -10.23
N VAL A 43 11.02 -5.07 -9.55
CA VAL A 43 11.04 -3.72 -10.11
C VAL A 43 11.71 -2.75 -9.13
N HIS A 44 12.65 -1.94 -9.61
CA HIS A 44 13.28 -0.91 -8.79
C HIS A 44 12.31 0.25 -8.52
N MET A 45 12.38 0.87 -7.33
CA MET A 45 11.51 2.02 -6.99
C MET A 45 11.71 3.20 -7.95
N THR A 46 12.90 3.33 -8.53
CA THR A 46 13.21 4.29 -9.59
C THR A 46 12.42 4.01 -10.86
N GLU A 47 12.33 2.76 -11.31
CA GLU A 47 11.55 2.39 -12.51
C GLU A 47 10.05 2.68 -12.30
N LEU A 48 9.52 2.40 -11.10
CA LEU A 48 8.14 2.75 -10.76
C LEU A 48 7.89 4.26 -10.81
N LYS A 49 8.87 5.06 -10.39
CA LYS A 49 8.75 6.51 -10.29
C LYS A 49 9.01 7.20 -11.63
N GLU A 50 10.00 6.76 -12.38
CA GLU A 50 10.53 7.45 -13.57
C GLU A 50 9.96 6.87 -14.87
N ASP A 51 9.87 5.54 -14.99
CA ASP A 51 9.43 4.90 -16.24
C ASP A 51 7.91 4.68 -16.27
N ILE A 52 7.33 4.26 -15.14
CA ILE A 52 5.89 3.99 -15.01
C ILE A 52 5.13 5.24 -14.54
N ASP A 53 5.82 6.19 -13.91
CA ASP A 53 5.25 7.36 -13.26
C ASP A 53 4.11 7.03 -12.29
N ALA A 54 4.28 5.97 -11.50
CA ALA A 54 3.28 5.56 -10.52
C ALA A 54 3.06 6.65 -9.47
N GLN A 55 1.83 7.15 -9.38
CA GLN A 55 1.45 8.20 -8.41
C GLN A 55 1.25 7.65 -7.00
N ILE A 56 1.04 6.35 -6.84
CA ILE A 56 0.82 5.68 -5.55
C ILE A 56 1.17 4.20 -5.66
N ILE A 57 1.69 3.62 -4.59
CA ILE A 57 1.92 2.17 -4.46
C ILE A 57 1.13 1.59 -3.28
N LEU A 58 0.86 0.29 -3.35
CA LEU A 58 0.29 -0.47 -2.23
C LEU A 58 1.41 -1.19 -1.46
N GLY A 59 1.55 -0.92 -0.17
CA GLY A 59 2.48 -1.62 0.73
C GLY A 59 1.77 -2.70 1.53
N ASN A 60 2.27 -3.94 1.47
CA ASN A 60 1.73 -5.05 2.25
C ASN A 60 2.23 -5.03 3.71
N THR A 61 1.33 -4.77 4.67
CA THR A 61 1.70 -4.65 6.09
C THR A 61 2.00 -5.97 6.76
N TYR A 62 1.36 -7.08 6.36
CA TYR A 62 1.67 -8.41 6.91
C TYR A 62 3.15 -8.74 6.73
N HIS A 63 3.68 -8.53 5.52
CA HIS A 63 5.08 -8.77 5.24
C HIS A 63 6.00 -7.81 5.96
N LEU A 64 5.71 -6.50 5.93
CA LEU A 64 6.52 -5.47 6.61
C LEU A 64 6.60 -5.67 8.12
N TYR A 65 5.50 -6.12 8.73
CA TYR A 65 5.40 -6.42 10.15
C TYR A 65 6.24 -7.63 10.55
N LEU A 66 6.26 -8.69 9.73
CA LEU A 66 7.08 -9.87 10.01
C LEU A 66 8.57 -9.63 9.71
N ARG A 67 8.87 -8.98 8.58
CA ARG A 67 10.23 -8.65 8.14
C ARG A 67 10.19 -7.36 7.30
N PRO A 68 10.88 -6.29 7.72
CA PRO A 68 11.90 -6.24 8.77
C PRO A 68 11.35 -6.11 10.21
N GLY A 69 10.06 -5.81 10.38
CA GLY A 69 9.46 -5.51 11.68
C GLY A 69 9.41 -4.02 12.01
N LEU A 70 8.49 -3.65 12.90
CA LEU A 70 8.17 -2.25 13.21
C LEU A 70 9.37 -1.48 13.78
N GLU A 71 10.16 -2.08 14.67
CA GLU A 71 11.31 -1.41 15.29
C GLU A 71 12.34 -0.94 14.24
N ILE A 72 12.57 -1.74 13.19
CA ILE A 72 13.48 -1.38 12.11
C ILE A 72 12.88 -0.27 11.24
N LEU A 73 11.59 -0.33 10.95
CA LEU A 73 10.89 0.71 10.18
C LEU A 73 10.88 2.05 10.93
N GLU A 74 10.67 2.04 12.25
CA GLU A 74 10.74 3.22 13.09
C GLU A 74 12.15 3.81 13.12
N LYS A 75 13.18 2.97 13.30
CA LYS A 75 14.59 3.41 13.25
C LYS A 75 14.98 3.97 11.88
N ALA A 76 14.42 3.45 10.80
CA ALA A 76 14.60 3.99 9.45
C ALA A 76 13.86 5.33 9.24
N GLY A 77 13.00 5.74 10.18
CA GLY A 77 12.21 6.97 10.11
C GLY A 77 10.94 6.83 9.27
N GLY A 78 10.36 5.62 9.25
CA GLY A 78 9.10 5.29 8.59
C GLY A 78 9.26 4.59 7.23
N LEU A 79 8.14 4.12 6.71
CA LEU A 79 8.08 3.28 5.50
C LEU A 79 8.58 4.00 4.24
N HIS A 80 8.28 5.29 4.08
CA HIS A 80 8.76 6.10 2.95
C HIS A 80 10.29 6.13 2.89
N LYS A 81 10.95 6.38 4.03
CA LYS A 81 12.41 6.39 4.12
C LYS A 81 13.01 5.00 3.94
N PHE A 82 12.38 3.97 4.50
CA PHE A 82 12.82 2.59 4.34
C PHE A 82 12.77 2.12 2.88
N ASN A 83 11.71 2.46 2.15
CA ASN A 83 11.53 2.06 0.75
C ASN A 83 12.11 3.07 -0.25
N THR A 84 12.68 4.19 0.20
CA THR A 84 13.10 5.32 -0.65
C THR A 84 12.01 5.86 -1.59
N TRP A 85 10.74 5.69 -1.19
CA TRP A 85 9.56 6.15 -1.93
C TRP A 85 9.03 7.42 -1.30
N ASP A 86 8.91 8.49 -2.08
CA ASP A 86 8.53 9.84 -1.62
C ASP A 86 7.14 10.28 -2.10
N ARG A 87 6.41 9.39 -2.79
CA ARG A 87 5.02 9.57 -3.23
C ARG A 87 4.07 8.81 -2.27
N PRO A 88 2.74 8.96 -2.41
CA PRO A 88 1.78 8.27 -1.56
C PRO A 88 1.96 6.74 -1.50
N ILE A 89 1.66 6.17 -0.32
CA ILE A 89 1.60 4.73 -0.07
C ILE A 89 0.26 4.40 0.56
N LEU A 90 -0.46 3.43 0.00
CA LEU A 90 -1.59 2.79 0.65
C LEU A 90 -1.11 1.52 1.35
N THR A 91 -1.30 1.43 2.66
CA THR A 91 -1.01 0.20 3.42
C THR A 91 -2.29 -0.58 3.65
N ASP A 92 -2.29 -1.88 3.34
CA ASP A 92 -3.38 -2.76 3.75
C ASP A 92 -3.30 -3.07 5.26
N SER A 93 -4.30 -3.73 5.83
CA SER A 93 -4.29 -4.07 7.26
C SER A 93 -3.57 -5.38 7.60
N GLY A 94 -3.20 -6.18 6.59
CA GLY A 94 -2.60 -7.50 6.76
C GLY A 94 -3.62 -8.61 7.09
N GLY A 95 -4.87 -8.27 7.44
CA GLY A 95 -5.88 -9.21 7.90
C GLY A 95 -6.28 -10.25 6.83
N PHE A 96 -6.27 -9.86 5.56
CA PHE A 96 -6.53 -10.81 4.46
C PHE A 96 -5.44 -11.88 4.37
N GLN A 97 -4.16 -11.51 4.51
CA GLN A 97 -3.06 -12.48 4.48
C GLN A 97 -3.14 -13.42 5.69
N VAL A 98 -3.41 -12.88 6.88
CA VAL A 98 -3.64 -13.69 8.09
C VAL A 98 -4.78 -14.68 7.88
N PHE A 99 -5.86 -14.28 7.21
CA PHE A 99 -6.98 -15.14 6.87
C PHE A 99 -6.65 -16.17 5.77
N SER A 100 -5.76 -15.85 4.83
CA SER A 100 -5.37 -16.77 3.76
C SER A 100 -4.44 -17.90 4.21
N LEU A 101 -3.87 -17.80 5.41
CA LEU A 101 -3.04 -18.85 6.04
C LEU A 101 -3.98 -19.87 6.71
N SER A 102 -4.37 -20.88 5.94
CA SER A 102 -5.43 -21.85 6.28
C SER A 102 -5.19 -22.61 7.58
N ASP A 103 -3.96 -23.08 7.83
CA ASP A 103 -3.74 -24.16 8.82
C ASP A 103 -3.16 -23.70 10.18
N ASN A 104 -2.77 -22.42 10.32
CA ASN A 104 -2.02 -21.91 11.47
C ASN A 104 -2.66 -20.67 12.12
N ARG A 105 -3.99 -20.61 12.25
CA ARG A 105 -4.67 -19.47 12.91
C ARG A 105 -5.77 -19.86 13.90
N LYS A 106 -5.96 -18.98 14.89
CA LYS A 106 -7.16 -18.90 15.72
C LYS A 106 -7.77 -17.52 15.58
N LEU A 107 -9.04 -17.46 15.18
CA LEU A 107 -9.81 -16.21 15.10
C LEU A 107 -10.60 -16.04 16.38
N HIS A 108 -10.51 -14.85 16.98
CA HIS A 108 -11.27 -14.41 18.13
C HIS A 108 -12.00 -13.11 17.79
N GLU A 109 -13.02 -12.73 18.57
CA GLU A 109 -13.72 -11.45 18.38
C GLU A 109 -12.76 -10.24 18.50
N GLU A 110 -11.74 -10.39 19.35
CA GLU A 110 -10.71 -9.37 19.60
C GLU A 110 -9.61 -9.31 18.54
N GLY A 111 -9.50 -10.30 17.64
CA GLY A 111 -8.45 -10.34 16.62
C GLY A 111 -8.09 -11.73 16.10
N ALA A 112 -6.89 -11.85 15.54
CA ALA A 112 -6.39 -13.09 14.96
C ALA A 112 -5.02 -13.46 15.52
N GLU A 113 -4.90 -14.65 16.09
CA GLU A 113 -3.62 -15.26 16.42
C GLU A 113 -3.15 -16.13 15.26
N PHE A 114 -1.92 -15.97 14.82
CA PHE A 114 -1.34 -16.77 13.75
C PHE A 114 0.13 -17.09 14.02
N ARG A 115 0.62 -18.20 13.48
CA ARG A 115 2.05 -18.53 13.47
C ARG A 115 2.63 -18.28 12.09
N SER A 116 3.66 -17.44 12.02
CA SER A 116 4.55 -17.40 10.87
C SER A 116 5.27 -18.75 10.73
N HIS A 117 5.49 -19.18 9.49
CA HIS A 117 6.50 -20.20 9.19
C HIS A 117 7.90 -19.72 9.58
#